data_AF-A0A8X6N0K6-F1
#
_entry.id   AF-A0A8X6N0K6-F1
#
_cell.length_a   1.000
_cell.length_b   1.000
_cell.length_c   1.000
_cell.angle_alpha   90.00
_cell.angle_beta   90.00
_cell.angle_gamma   90.00
#
_symmetry.space_group_name_H-M   'P 1'
#
loop_
_entity.id
_entity.type
_entity.pdbx_description
1 polymer ?
#
loop_
_entity_poly.entity_id
_entity_poly.type
_entity_poly.pdbx_seq_one_letter_code
_entity_poly.pdbx_strand_id
1 'polypeptide(L)'
;MYSSDRDSYYSVRAMNIIDYEKKCRENLIRRLPSLKLPLISLETLINECKLRTDINAVEYDTYSSTHFLKGLQILSFETGRISSKTIISYLYLKKKLLIALKDNLFNEYIEVLRKTSSTGLNSSEVEGLIKKFLKVCNVLQPHTELTADEAHQYEFIAELLNCCYKVNVQDSHLVMALVKMAIDRHMINPFDRRFVQQPSYPQGFFGYILKHTIKENFDVISYCSDHSSTLWEYWRYFSVINAVSIGNYDRVMTLLKYGFEIVPERVMKRSGHGFPLIEEVIPRTHRMILLMMSSIRSVNLKVLRCVPTYNNGLSTAASNQKECFRLIWRAIPQPFIQCEELESNIELENSLLAQNGVLRPKRFNENTEFCKMYKNCVRNCAWITKAPRSLKHLSRCAIRKSLKESWNLPHGISQLSLPKTLEQYLDLEIE
;
A
#
# COMPACT_ATOMS: atom_id res chain seq x y z
N MET A 1 22.32 -11.18 41.81
CA MET A 1 23.30 -11.86 40.94
C MET A 1 22.56 -12.47 39.77
N TYR A 2 22.61 -11.81 38.61
CA TYR A 2 22.62 -12.37 37.24
C TYR A 2 22.54 -11.14 36.33
N SER A 3 23.72 -10.68 35.94
CA SER A 3 23.98 -9.61 34.98
C SER A 3 24.79 -10.21 33.83
N SER A 4 24.66 -9.57 32.67
CA SER A 4 25.40 -9.70 31.42
C SER A 4 25.16 -10.95 30.57
N ASP A 5 24.49 -10.75 29.43
CA ASP A 5 25.10 -10.93 28.10
C ASP A 5 24.08 -10.64 27.00
N ARG A 6 23.96 -9.37 26.58
CA ARG A 6 23.22 -8.97 25.37
C ARG A 6 23.88 -7.86 24.55
N ASP A 7 25.18 -7.60 24.75
CA ASP A 7 25.93 -6.57 23.99
C ASP A 7 26.77 -7.13 22.83
N SER A 8 26.64 -8.41 22.49
CA SER A 8 27.53 -9.08 21.52
C SER A 8 27.08 -9.04 20.06
N TYR A 9 25.80 -8.73 19.75
CA TYR A 9 25.30 -8.82 18.37
C TYR A 9 25.47 -7.55 17.50
N TYR A 10 25.67 -6.38 18.10
CA TYR A 10 25.92 -5.12 17.37
C TYR A 10 27.37 -4.95 16.91
N SER A 11 28.30 -5.72 17.49
CA SER A 11 29.74 -5.65 17.20
C SER A 11 30.12 -6.25 15.83
N VAL A 12 29.36 -7.24 15.34
CA VAL A 12 29.71 -7.98 14.12
C VAL A 12 29.35 -7.22 12.82
N ARG A 13 28.33 -6.34 12.84
CA ARG A 13 27.98 -5.50 11.66
C ARG A 13 28.85 -4.25 11.53
N ALA A 14 29.20 -3.60 12.64
CA ALA A 14 30.22 -2.55 12.66
C ALA A 14 31.59 -3.13 12.24
N MET A 15 31.95 -4.34 12.69
CA MET A 15 33.16 -5.03 12.22
C MET A 15 33.09 -5.43 10.75
N ASN A 16 31.92 -5.72 10.17
CA ASN A 16 31.82 -5.99 8.73
C ASN A 16 31.94 -4.73 7.87
N ILE A 17 31.47 -3.57 8.33
CA ILE A 17 31.73 -2.27 7.67
C ILE A 17 33.20 -1.89 7.83
N ILE A 18 33.80 -2.09 9.01
CA ILE A 18 35.22 -1.80 9.27
C ILE A 18 36.14 -2.79 8.53
N ASP A 19 35.77 -4.05 8.36
CA ASP A 19 36.57 -5.04 7.60
C ASP A 19 36.37 -4.91 6.08
N TYR A 20 35.18 -4.45 5.62
CA TYR A 20 35.00 -3.99 4.23
C TYR A 20 35.70 -2.66 3.97
N GLU A 21 35.66 -1.72 4.91
CA GLU A 21 36.35 -0.43 4.88
C GLU A 21 37.86 -0.64 4.92
N LYS A 22 38.35 -1.63 5.68
CA LYS A 22 39.76 -2.00 5.74
C LYS A 22 40.21 -2.72 4.47
N LYS A 23 39.45 -3.68 3.95
CA LYS A 23 39.75 -4.34 2.65
C LYS A 23 39.61 -3.37 1.48
N CYS A 24 38.62 -2.47 1.49
CA CYS A 24 38.52 -1.38 0.52
C CYS A 24 39.66 -0.39 0.72
N ARG A 25 39.98 0.05 1.94
CA ARG A 25 41.14 0.90 2.25
C ARG A 25 42.42 0.26 1.75
N GLU A 26 42.69 -1.00 2.03
CA GLU A 26 43.91 -1.70 1.60
C GLU A 26 43.98 -1.85 0.08
N ASN A 27 42.85 -2.10 -0.58
CA ASN A 27 42.75 -2.20 -2.04
C ASN A 27 42.81 -0.81 -2.73
N LEU A 28 42.29 0.23 -2.08
CA LEU A 28 42.36 1.64 -2.48
C LEU A 28 43.74 2.26 -2.17
N ILE A 29 44.39 1.85 -1.07
CA ILE A 29 45.76 2.20 -0.64
C ILE A 29 46.79 1.55 -1.55
N ARG A 30 46.54 0.32 -2.02
CA ARG A 30 47.34 -0.28 -3.11
C ARG A 30 47.18 0.45 -4.45
N ARG A 31 46.12 1.25 -4.63
CA ARG A 31 45.83 2.03 -5.85
C ARG A 31 45.93 3.55 -5.64
N LEU A 32 46.44 3.96 -4.46
CA LEU A 32 46.34 5.31 -3.88
C LEU A 32 46.96 6.45 -4.69
N PRO A 33 48.04 6.27 -5.48
CA PRO A 33 48.61 7.39 -6.24
C PRO A 33 47.60 8.01 -7.21
N SER A 34 46.61 7.24 -7.66
CA SER A 34 45.55 7.67 -8.60
C SER A 34 44.23 8.09 -7.93
N LEU A 35 44.09 7.89 -6.62
CA LEU A 35 42.82 8.06 -5.87
C LEU A 35 42.92 9.00 -4.67
N LYS A 36 44.09 9.57 -4.42
CA LYS A 36 44.39 10.46 -3.29
C LYS A 36 43.55 11.74 -3.29
N LEU A 37 43.40 12.40 -4.45
CA LEU A 37 42.54 13.59 -4.58
C LEU A 37 41.06 13.28 -4.24
N PRO A 38 40.43 12.24 -4.82
CA PRO A 38 39.03 11.89 -4.54
C PRO A 38 38.73 11.55 -3.08
N LEU A 39 39.66 10.89 -2.37
CA LEU A 39 39.51 10.57 -0.95
C LEU A 39 39.64 11.82 -0.07
N ILE A 40 40.59 12.71 -0.39
CA ILE A 40 40.69 14.03 0.24
C ILE A 40 39.43 14.85 -0.05
N SER A 41 38.91 14.80 -1.28
CA SER A 41 37.64 15.42 -1.63
C SER A 41 36.50 14.82 -0.82
N LEU A 42 36.46 13.50 -0.59
CA LEU A 42 35.45 12.84 0.25
C LEU A 42 35.50 13.28 1.71
N GLU A 43 36.71 13.40 2.27
CA GLU A 43 36.92 13.75 3.68
C GLU A 43 36.62 15.23 3.93
N THR A 44 37.04 16.10 3.00
CA THR A 44 36.67 17.52 2.98
C THR A 44 35.15 17.68 2.87
N LEU A 45 34.53 16.86 2.03
CA LEU A 45 33.10 16.82 1.79
C LEU A 45 32.31 16.32 3.02
N ILE A 46 32.80 15.32 3.74
CA ILE A 46 32.21 14.85 5.01
C ILE A 46 32.30 15.93 6.08
N ASN A 47 33.43 16.63 6.17
CA ASN A 47 33.62 17.70 7.14
C ASN A 47 32.77 18.93 6.83
N GLU A 48 32.58 19.25 5.54
CA GLU A 48 31.68 20.33 5.12
C GLU A 48 30.21 19.97 5.31
N CYS A 49 29.82 18.71 5.13
CA CYS A 49 28.50 18.23 5.50
C CYS A 49 28.22 18.44 6.98
N LYS A 50 29.13 18.01 7.87
CA LYS A 50 29.01 18.20 9.33
C LYS A 50 28.91 19.68 9.71
N LEU A 51 29.79 20.51 9.14
CA LEU A 51 29.80 21.94 9.41
C LEU A 51 28.48 22.61 8.99
N ARG A 52 27.90 22.21 7.85
CA ARG A 52 26.67 22.82 7.33
C ARG A 52 25.39 22.30 7.98
N THR A 53 25.39 21.08 8.52
CA THR A 53 24.29 20.56 9.34
C THR A 53 24.32 21.17 10.75
N ASP A 54 25.50 21.47 11.30
CA ASP A 54 25.67 22.13 12.60
C ASP A 54 25.32 23.64 12.57
N ILE A 55 25.55 24.34 11.45
CA ILE A 55 25.30 25.79 11.34
C ILE A 55 23.81 26.16 11.17
N ASN A 56 22.99 25.25 10.63
CA ASN A 56 21.63 25.59 10.17
C ASN A 56 20.52 25.07 11.08
N ALA A 57 20.53 25.47 12.35
CA ALA A 57 19.56 25.02 13.35
C ALA A 57 18.07 25.25 13.00
N VAL A 58 17.70 25.96 11.92
CA VAL A 58 16.28 26.20 11.57
C VAL A 58 15.95 26.22 10.06
N GLU A 59 16.91 26.40 9.15
CA GLU A 59 16.64 26.41 7.71
C GLU A 59 17.58 25.50 6.95
N TYR A 60 17.09 24.30 6.61
CA TYR A 60 17.79 23.38 5.72
C TYR A 60 17.94 24.06 4.35
N ASP A 61 19.12 24.64 4.07
CA ASP A 61 19.41 25.29 2.79
C ASP A 61 19.51 24.22 1.68
N THR A 62 18.34 23.88 1.14
CA THR A 62 18.19 22.96 0.02
C THR A 62 19.03 23.39 -1.20
N TYR A 63 19.33 24.67 -1.38
CA TYR A 63 20.14 25.14 -2.52
C TYR A 63 21.58 24.61 -2.42
N SER A 64 22.20 24.78 -1.25
CA SER A 64 23.54 24.27 -0.96
C SER A 64 23.65 22.75 -1.10
N SER A 65 22.71 21.98 -0.53
CA SER A 65 22.71 20.51 -0.65
C SER A 65 22.52 20.05 -2.10
N THR A 66 21.70 20.76 -2.88
CA THR A 66 21.48 20.42 -4.29
C THR A 66 22.73 20.70 -5.14
N HIS A 67 23.39 21.84 -4.93
CA HIS A 67 24.64 22.17 -5.61
C HIS A 67 25.76 21.19 -5.27
N PHE A 68 25.84 20.79 -4.01
CA PHE A 68 26.76 19.78 -3.51
C PHE A 68 26.53 18.40 -4.15
N LEU A 69 25.28 17.92 -4.16
CA LEU A 69 24.93 16.63 -4.77
C LEU A 69 25.18 16.65 -6.29
N LYS A 70 24.88 17.77 -6.96
CA LYS A 70 25.23 17.99 -8.37
C LYS A 70 26.75 17.99 -8.58
N GLY A 71 27.52 18.65 -7.71
CA GLY A 71 28.98 18.65 -7.77
C GLY A 71 29.56 17.23 -7.66
N LEU A 72 29.01 16.41 -6.77
CA LEU A 72 29.38 14.99 -6.67
C LEU A 72 29.01 14.20 -7.93
N GLN A 73 27.86 14.46 -8.55
CA GLN A 73 27.49 13.83 -9.82
C GLN A 73 28.49 14.21 -10.93
N ILE A 74 28.95 15.46 -10.96
CA ILE A 74 29.84 16.05 -11.97
C ILE A 74 31.31 15.67 -11.79
N LEU A 75 31.73 15.07 -10.67
CA LEU A 75 33.10 14.52 -10.53
C LEU A 75 33.42 13.53 -11.66
N SER A 76 33.98 14.05 -12.75
CA SER A 76 34.46 13.35 -13.92
C SER A 76 35.92 13.03 -13.66
N PHE A 77 36.21 11.75 -13.46
CA PHE A 77 37.60 11.29 -13.53
C PHE A 77 38.09 11.42 -14.96
N GLU A 78 39.33 11.86 -15.15
CA GLU A 78 40.03 11.64 -16.41
C GLU A 78 40.22 10.12 -16.60
N THR A 79 39.32 9.51 -17.35
CA THR A 79 39.26 8.05 -17.54
C THR A 79 40.29 7.51 -18.54
N GLY A 80 41.11 8.37 -19.13
CA GLY A 80 41.94 8.05 -20.31
C GLY A 80 42.95 6.91 -20.12
N ARG A 81 43.23 6.46 -18.89
CA ARG A 81 44.19 5.37 -18.61
C ARG A 81 43.70 4.32 -17.59
N ILE A 82 42.44 4.35 -17.20
CA ILE A 82 41.91 3.48 -16.14
C ILE A 82 41.22 2.26 -16.76
N SER A 83 41.49 1.06 -16.23
CA SER A 83 40.80 -0.15 -16.71
C SER A 83 39.29 -0.08 -16.47
N SER A 84 38.50 -0.64 -17.39
CA SER A 84 37.03 -0.69 -17.31
C SER A 84 36.53 -1.24 -15.96
N LYS A 85 37.19 -2.27 -15.42
CA LYS A 85 36.89 -2.84 -14.10
C LYS A 85 37.00 -1.80 -12.97
N THR A 86 38.00 -0.93 -13.03
CA THR A 86 38.22 0.11 -12.00
C THR A 86 37.22 1.24 -12.13
N ILE A 87 36.84 1.61 -13.37
CA ILE A 87 35.75 2.57 -13.62
C ILE A 87 34.44 2.03 -13.04
N ILE A 88 34.12 0.75 -13.27
CA ILE A 88 32.93 0.11 -12.72
C ILE A 88 32.96 0.09 -11.19
N SER A 89 34.08 -0.32 -10.57
CA SER A 89 34.24 -0.29 -9.10
C SER A 89 34.09 1.11 -8.53
N TYR A 90 34.64 2.13 -9.19
CA TYR A 90 34.52 3.53 -8.77
C TYR A 90 33.08 4.03 -8.87
N LEU A 91 32.41 3.80 -10.00
CA LEU A 91 31.00 4.17 -10.18
C LEU A 91 30.09 3.48 -9.15
N TYR A 92 30.36 2.21 -8.85
CA TYR A 92 29.67 1.49 -7.80
C TYR A 92 29.88 2.12 -6.42
N LEU A 93 31.12 2.44 -6.06
CA LEU A 93 31.45 3.09 -4.78
C LEU A 93 30.82 4.49 -4.69
N LYS A 94 30.96 5.31 -5.75
CA LYS A 94 30.35 6.63 -5.85
C LYS A 94 28.84 6.56 -5.66
N LYS A 95 28.17 5.59 -6.30
CA LYS A 95 26.74 5.34 -6.11
C LYS A 95 26.43 4.95 -4.67
N LYS A 96 27.15 3.99 -4.07
CA LYS A 96 26.93 3.54 -2.69
C LYS A 96 27.15 4.65 -1.66
N LEU A 97 28.16 5.47 -1.84
CA LEU A 97 28.42 6.62 -0.97
C LEU A 97 27.31 7.67 -1.10
N LEU A 98 26.90 8.00 -2.33
CA LEU A 98 25.82 8.96 -2.55
C LEU A 98 24.51 8.51 -1.87
N ILE A 99 24.22 7.20 -1.92
CA ILE A 99 23.09 6.59 -1.22
C ILE A 99 23.24 6.81 0.30
N ALA A 100 24.34 6.35 0.90
CA ALA A 100 24.57 6.49 2.33
C ALA A 100 24.52 7.95 2.82
N LEU A 101 25.06 8.90 2.05
CA LEU A 101 24.97 10.32 2.37
C LEU A 101 23.54 10.85 2.30
N LYS A 102 22.77 10.47 1.26
CA LYS A 102 21.36 10.85 1.15
C LYS A 102 20.54 10.30 2.31
N ASP A 103 20.77 9.04 2.69
CA ASP A 103 20.04 8.41 3.80
C ASP A 103 20.39 9.06 5.14
N ASN A 104 21.66 9.37 5.40
CA ASN A 104 22.07 10.09 6.61
C ASN A 104 21.46 11.49 6.69
N LEU A 105 21.53 12.27 5.61
CA LEU A 105 20.92 13.61 5.54
C LEU A 105 19.41 13.53 5.74
N PHE A 106 18.76 12.52 5.15
CA PHE A 106 17.34 12.31 5.31
C PHE A 106 16.98 11.96 6.77
N ASN A 107 17.75 11.09 7.42
CA ASN A 107 17.55 10.72 8.82
C ASN A 107 17.74 11.90 9.78
N GLU A 108 18.78 12.71 9.58
CA GLU A 108 18.98 13.94 10.38
C GLU A 108 17.80 14.91 10.22
N TYR A 109 17.32 15.09 8.99
CA TYR A 109 16.17 15.94 8.71
C TYR A 109 14.88 15.43 9.37
N ILE A 110 14.67 14.11 9.39
CA ILE A 110 13.56 13.46 10.12
C ILE A 110 13.62 13.82 11.62
N GLU A 111 14.80 13.73 12.23
CA GLU A 111 14.96 14.03 13.66
C GLU A 111 14.68 15.51 13.98
N VAL A 112 15.10 16.43 13.11
CA VAL A 112 14.76 17.86 13.25
C VAL A 112 13.24 18.08 13.14
N LEU A 113 12.58 17.41 12.18
CA LEU A 113 11.14 17.52 12.03
C LEU A 113 10.37 16.93 13.21
N ARG A 114 10.82 15.81 13.78
CA ARG A 114 10.23 15.21 14.99
C ARG A 114 10.30 16.16 16.19
N LYS A 115 11.44 16.83 16.38
CA LYS A 115 11.59 17.84 17.44
C LYS A 115 10.67 19.04 17.22
N THR A 116 10.42 19.40 15.97
CA THR A 116 9.53 20.52 15.64
C THR A 116 8.06 20.14 15.82
N SER A 117 7.67 18.93 15.44
CA SER A 117 6.27 18.47 15.50
C SER A 117 5.74 18.22 16.92
N SER A 118 6.63 18.01 17.89
CA SER A 118 6.24 17.84 19.30
C SER A 118 5.75 19.13 19.98
N THR A 119 5.95 20.30 19.35
CA THR A 119 5.65 21.61 19.95
C THR A 119 4.20 22.09 19.78
N GLY A 120 3.29 21.26 19.25
CA GLY A 120 1.87 21.60 19.14
C GLY A 120 1.57 22.57 17.99
N LEU A 121 1.95 22.16 16.78
CA LEU A 121 1.82 22.98 15.57
C LEU A 121 0.37 23.14 15.10
N ASN A 122 0.07 24.29 14.50
CA ASN A 122 -1.19 24.52 13.80
C ASN A 122 -1.15 23.96 12.35
N SER A 123 -2.32 23.93 11.68
CA SER A 123 -2.43 23.36 10.32
C SER A 123 -1.51 24.04 9.30
N SER A 124 -1.35 25.37 9.35
CA SER A 124 -0.53 26.12 8.39
C SER A 124 0.96 25.82 8.57
N GLU A 125 1.41 25.66 9.81
CA GLU A 125 2.79 25.29 10.13
C GLU A 125 3.09 23.86 9.65
N VAL A 126 2.17 22.92 9.91
CA VAL A 126 2.29 21.53 9.44
C VAL A 126 2.34 21.48 7.91
N GLU A 127 1.49 22.23 7.20
CA GLU A 127 1.56 22.33 5.73
C GLU A 127 2.90 22.88 5.26
N GLY A 128 3.43 23.92 5.92
CA GLY A 128 4.75 24.47 5.64
C GLY A 128 5.88 23.45 5.82
N LEU A 129 5.83 22.66 6.91
CA LEU A 129 6.79 21.59 7.16
C LEU A 129 6.70 20.48 6.12
N ILE A 130 5.49 20.07 5.74
CA ILE A 130 5.29 19.03 4.72
C ILE A 130 5.81 19.52 3.37
N LYS A 131 5.54 20.77 2.97
CA LYS A 131 6.10 21.36 1.74
C LYS A 131 7.64 21.31 1.74
N LYS A 132 8.27 21.69 2.86
CA LYS A 132 9.73 21.59 3.02
C LYS A 132 10.21 20.14 2.94
N PHE A 133 9.52 19.22 3.61
CA PHE A 133 9.84 17.78 3.58
C PHE A 133 9.74 17.19 2.18
N LEU A 134 8.65 17.43 1.45
CA LEU A 134 8.48 16.97 0.08
C LEU A 134 9.56 17.55 -0.84
N LYS A 135 9.96 18.82 -0.65
CA LYS A 135 11.08 19.41 -1.40
C LYS A 135 12.40 18.67 -1.13
N VAL A 136 12.70 18.35 0.13
CA VAL A 136 13.88 17.54 0.50
C VAL A 136 13.80 16.15 -0.13
N CYS A 137 12.65 15.48 -0.08
CA CYS A 137 12.46 14.17 -0.71
C CYS A 137 12.64 14.22 -2.23
N ASN A 138 12.19 15.29 -2.90
CA ASN A 138 12.39 15.46 -4.34
C ASN A 138 13.87 15.64 -4.70
N VAL A 139 14.66 16.30 -3.84
CA VAL A 139 16.11 16.49 -4.04
C VAL A 139 16.88 15.20 -3.72
N LEU A 140 16.58 14.56 -2.59
CA LEU A 140 17.30 13.38 -2.13
C LEU A 140 16.88 12.11 -2.88
N GLN A 141 15.64 12.02 -3.37
CA GLN A 141 15.06 10.83 -4.01
C GLN A 141 15.31 9.57 -3.16
N PRO A 142 14.76 9.52 -1.94
CA PRO A 142 15.02 8.42 -1.02
C PRO A 142 14.53 7.09 -1.61
N HIS A 143 15.20 6.00 -1.26
CA HIS A 143 14.93 4.69 -1.85
C HIS A 143 13.54 4.15 -1.51
N THR A 144 12.82 3.65 -2.50
CA THR A 144 11.55 2.94 -2.28
C THR A 144 11.76 1.64 -1.51
N GLU A 145 12.91 1.00 -1.73
CA GLU A 145 13.35 -0.21 -1.03
C GLU A 145 14.03 0.15 0.29
N LEU A 146 13.54 -0.43 1.40
CA LEU A 146 14.05 -0.22 2.74
C LEU A 146 14.70 -1.48 3.30
N THR A 147 15.80 -1.30 4.02
CA THR A 147 16.39 -2.26 4.95
C THR A 147 15.72 -2.17 6.32
N ALA A 148 15.95 -3.16 7.18
CA ALA A 148 15.45 -3.14 8.57
C ALA A 148 15.88 -1.88 9.34
N ASP A 149 17.10 -1.41 9.10
CA ASP A 149 17.68 -0.24 9.77
C ASP A 149 17.10 1.09 9.24
N GLU A 150 16.32 1.05 8.14
CA GLU A 150 15.67 2.22 7.54
C GLU A 150 14.14 2.23 7.77
N ALA A 151 13.62 1.26 8.54
CA ALA A 151 12.19 1.17 8.85
C ALA A 151 11.63 2.45 9.48
N HIS A 152 12.43 3.14 10.29
CA HIS A 152 12.05 4.40 10.94
C HIS A 152 11.71 5.52 9.94
N GLN A 153 12.26 5.47 8.71
CA GLN A 153 11.90 6.43 7.65
C GLN A 153 10.44 6.28 7.24
N TYR A 154 9.96 5.04 7.09
CA TYR A 154 8.55 4.77 6.80
C TYR A 154 7.67 5.16 7.99
N GLU A 155 8.09 4.81 9.22
CA GLU A 155 7.35 5.13 10.44
C GLU A 155 7.16 6.64 10.58
N PHE A 156 8.18 7.44 10.26
CA PHE A 156 8.06 8.89 10.24
C PHE A 156 7.07 9.42 9.19
N ILE A 157 7.05 8.87 7.98
CA ILE A 157 6.05 9.27 6.95
C ILE A 157 4.63 8.95 7.44
N ALA A 158 4.45 7.79 8.07
CA ALA A 158 3.21 7.39 8.71
C ALA A 158 2.79 8.32 9.86
N GLU A 159 3.74 8.73 10.71
CA GLU A 159 3.53 9.72 11.77
C GLU A 159 3.12 11.07 11.19
N LEU A 160 3.77 11.55 10.12
CA LEU A 160 3.42 12.78 9.42
C LEU A 160 2.00 12.72 8.85
N LEU A 161 1.60 11.60 8.23
CA LEU A 161 0.22 11.40 7.76
C LEU A 161 -0.80 11.50 8.90
N ASN A 162 -0.50 10.87 10.05
CA ASN A 162 -1.35 10.97 11.23
C ASN A 162 -1.40 12.41 11.79
N CYS A 163 -0.29 13.12 11.74
CA CYS A 163 -0.21 14.54 12.10
C CYS A 163 -1.12 15.39 11.19
N CYS A 164 -1.07 15.17 9.87
CA CYS A 164 -1.94 15.86 8.90
C CYS A 164 -3.41 15.71 9.27
N TYR A 165 -3.82 14.50 9.66
CA TYR A 165 -5.18 14.23 10.12
C TYR A 165 -5.51 14.97 11.42
N LYS A 166 -4.64 14.91 12.44
CA LYS A 166 -4.88 15.55 13.74
C LYS A 166 -5.07 17.06 13.64
N VAL A 167 -4.31 17.72 12.78
CA VAL A 167 -4.43 19.17 12.54
C VAL A 167 -5.38 19.51 11.37
N ASN A 168 -5.96 18.50 10.73
CA ASN A 168 -6.92 18.62 9.63
C ASN A 168 -6.39 19.47 8.45
N VAL A 169 -5.22 19.10 7.92
CA VAL A 169 -4.63 19.70 6.71
C VAL A 169 -5.63 19.65 5.55
N GLN A 170 -5.85 20.78 4.85
CA GLN A 170 -6.83 20.86 3.75
C GLN A 170 -6.21 20.72 2.35
N ASP A 171 -4.90 20.88 2.23
CA ASP A 171 -4.15 20.71 0.99
C ASP A 171 -4.06 19.22 0.60
N SER A 172 -4.95 18.80 -0.29
CA SER A 172 -5.02 17.40 -0.73
C SER A 172 -3.79 16.95 -1.50
N HIS A 173 -3.13 17.84 -2.24
CA HIS A 173 -1.92 17.47 -2.98
C HIS A 173 -0.81 17.04 -2.03
N LEU A 174 -0.61 17.76 -0.91
CA LEU A 174 0.38 17.39 0.11
C LEU A 174 0.05 16.04 0.77
N VAL A 175 -1.21 15.86 1.18
CA VAL A 175 -1.66 14.62 1.83
C VAL A 175 -1.47 13.44 0.89
N MET A 176 -1.87 13.59 -0.38
CA MET A 176 -1.76 12.52 -1.35
C MET A 176 -0.31 12.25 -1.77
N ALA A 177 0.57 13.25 -1.75
CA ALA A 177 2.01 13.04 -1.93
C ALA A 177 2.59 12.16 -0.80
N LEU A 178 2.23 12.43 0.45
CA LEU A 178 2.65 11.59 1.58
C LEU A 178 2.05 10.18 1.52
N VAL A 179 0.78 10.02 1.10
CA VAL A 179 0.16 8.71 0.90
C VAL A 179 0.90 7.91 -0.17
N LYS A 180 1.22 8.52 -1.33
CA LYS A 180 2.01 7.87 -2.38
C LYS A 180 3.38 7.45 -1.85
N MET A 181 4.08 8.34 -1.15
CA MET A 181 5.36 8.02 -0.52
C MET A 181 5.24 6.85 0.46
N ALA A 182 4.21 6.79 1.29
CA ALA A 182 4.00 5.66 2.21
C ALA A 182 3.74 4.35 1.44
N ILE A 183 2.96 4.41 0.35
CA ILE A 183 2.64 3.25 -0.49
C ILE A 183 3.89 2.72 -1.23
N ASP A 184 4.72 3.61 -1.77
CA ASP A 184 5.88 3.23 -2.57
C ASP A 184 6.97 2.50 -1.76
N ARG A 185 7.00 2.71 -0.44
CA ARG A 185 7.99 2.10 0.46
C ARG A 185 7.72 0.62 0.69
N HIS A 186 8.73 -0.20 0.53
CA HIS A 186 8.68 -1.64 0.76
C HIS A 186 10.02 -2.19 1.27
N MET A 187 9.97 -3.26 2.06
CA MET A 187 11.21 -3.91 2.53
C MET A 187 11.87 -4.73 1.42
N ILE A 188 13.20 -4.65 1.32
CA ILE A 188 14.00 -5.54 0.47
C ILE A 188 13.76 -7.00 0.85
N ASN A 189 13.78 -7.27 2.16
CA ASN A 189 13.49 -8.59 2.70
C ASN A 189 12.05 -8.63 3.23
N PRO A 190 11.15 -9.45 2.65
CA PRO A 190 9.75 -9.51 3.08
C PRO A 190 9.59 -10.03 4.52
N PHE A 191 10.56 -10.79 5.06
CA PHE A 191 10.52 -11.28 6.44
C PHE A 191 10.70 -10.17 7.48
N ASP A 192 11.32 -9.07 7.09
CA ASP A 192 11.62 -7.94 7.98
C ASP A 192 10.41 -7.03 8.19
N ARG A 193 9.33 -7.21 7.41
CA ARG A 193 8.05 -6.49 7.59
C ARG A 193 7.47 -6.64 9.00
N ARG A 194 7.82 -7.73 9.70
CA ARG A 194 7.37 -8.00 11.07
C ARG A 194 7.96 -7.02 12.09
N PHE A 195 9.05 -6.35 11.75
CA PHE A 195 9.72 -5.38 12.62
C PHE A 195 9.29 -3.94 12.37
N VAL A 196 8.57 -3.67 11.28
CA VAL A 196 8.08 -2.32 10.96
C VAL A 196 6.82 -2.04 11.76
N GLN A 197 6.87 -1.03 12.62
CA GLN A 197 5.70 -0.66 13.40
C GLN A 197 4.64 -0.02 12.49
N GLN A 198 3.46 -0.63 12.44
CA GLN A 198 2.34 -0.04 11.72
C GLN A 198 1.69 1.04 12.57
N PRO A 199 1.47 2.25 12.03
CA PRO A 199 0.76 3.31 12.74
C PRO A 199 -0.67 2.89 13.07
N SER A 200 -1.10 3.20 14.29
CA SER A 200 -2.52 3.09 14.66
C SER A 200 -3.22 4.39 14.28
N TYR A 201 -4.04 4.32 13.23
CA TYR A 201 -4.82 5.47 12.78
C TYR A 201 -6.19 5.52 13.49
N PRO A 202 -6.65 6.72 13.90
CA PRO A 202 -7.96 6.89 14.52
C PRO A 202 -9.11 6.62 13.54
N GLN A 203 -10.32 6.39 14.06
CA GLN A 203 -11.50 5.99 13.28
C GLN A 203 -11.83 6.95 12.12
N GLY A 204 -11.66 8.27 12.32
CA GLY A 204 -11.93 9.29 11.31
C GLY A 204 -10.85 9.40 10.20
N PHE A 205 -9.68 8.79 10.39
CA PHE A 205 -8.56 8.88 9.44
C PHE A 205 -8.93 8.32 8.06
N PHE A 206 -9.72 7.24 8.04
CA PHE A 206 -10.19 6.62 6.80
C PHE A 206 -11.01 7.61 5.96
N GLY A 207 -11.99 8.29 6.57
CA GLY A 207 -12.81 9.30 5.90
C GLY A 207 -11.99 10.51 5.45
N TYR A 208 -11.00 10.91 6.24
CA TYR A 208 -10.06 11.98 5.88
C TYR A 208 -9.28 11.64 4.59
N ILE A 209 -8.65 10.46 4.50
CA ILE A 209 -7.91 10.06 3.29
C ILE A 209 -8.85 9.92 2.09
N LEU A 210 -10.05 9.37 2.28
CA LEU A 210 -11.05 9.29 1.21
C LEU A 210 -11.40 10.66 0.61
N LYS A 211 -11.62 11.67 1.46
CA LYS A 211 -11.90 13.04 1.01
C LYS A 211 -10.77 13.58 0.12
N HIS A 212 -9.52 13.41 0.53
CA HIS A 212 -8.37 13.86 -0.26
C HIS A 212 -8.18 13.05 -1.54
N THR A 213 -8.49 11.74 -1.49
CA THR A 213 -8.40 10.82 -2.63
C THR A 213 -9.37 11.24 -3.75
N ILE A 214 -10.62 11.59 -3.42
CA ILE A 214 -11.59 12.13 -4.39
C ILE A 214 -11.09 13.47 -4.95
N LYS A 215 -10.70 14.40 -4.08
CA LYS A 215 -10.33 15.77 -4.51
C LYS A 215 -9.14 15.78 -5.48
N GLU A 216 -8.23 14.82 -5.37
CA GLU A 216 -7.08 14.65 -6.27
C GLU A 216 -7.32 13.66 -7.42
N ASN A 217 -8.54 13.13 -7.58
CA ASN A 217 -8.88 12.09 -8.56
C ASN A 217 -7.89 10.90 -8.52
N PHE A 218 -7.46 10.51 -7.32
CA PHE A 218 -6.42 9.51 -7.13
C PHE A 218 -7.04 8.12 -6.91
N ASP A 219 -6.77 7.17 -7.80
CA ASP A 219 -7.20 5.78 -7.58
C ASP A 219 -6.23 5.05 -6.64
N VAL A 220 -6.43 5.23 -5.34
CA VAL A 220 -5.61 4.59 -4.30
C VAL A 220 -5.59 3.07 -4.40
N ILE A 221 -6.67 2.44 -4.89
CA ILE A 221 -6.75 0.98 -4.99
C ILE A 221 -5.93 0.45 -6.15
N SER A 222 -6.05 1.05 -7.32
CA SER A 222 -5.21 0.68 -8.46
C SER A 222 -3.74 0.92 -8.10
N TYR A 223 -3.43 2.06 -7.47
CA TYR A 223 -2.08 2.38 -7.04
C TYR A 223 -1.51 1.39 -6.02
N CYS A 224 -2.27 0.99 -4.98
CA CYS A 224 -1.81 -0.03 -4.04
C CYS A 224 -1.69 -1.41 -4.68
N SER A 225 -2.49 -1.69 -5.71
CA SER A 225 -2.42 -2.95 -6.47
C SER A 225 -1.14 -3.06 -7.32
N ASP A 226 -0.65 -1.92 -7.83
CA ASP A 226 0.70 -1.79 -8.43
C ASP A 226 1.80 -2.05 -7.38
N HIS A 227 1.60 -1.59 -6.16
CA HIS A 227 2.59 -1.64 -5.08
C HIS A 227 2.28 -2.74 -4.05
N SER A 228 2.10 -3.98 -4.51
CA SER A 228 1.71 -5.10 -3.63
C SER A 228 2.71 -5.42 -2.50
N SER A 229 3.94 -4.91 -2.59
CA SER A 229 4.98 -5.04 -1.58
C SER A 229 4.97 -3.92 -0.53
N THR A 230 4.06 -2.96 -0.64
CA THR A 230 3.98 -1.79 0.25
C THR A 230 3.99 -2.14 1.73
N LEU A 231 4.67 -1.30 2.52
CA LEU A 231 4.64 -1.33 3.97
C LEU A 231 3.36 -0.76 4.57
N TRP A 232 2.61 0.05 3.82
CA TRP A 232 1.46 0.78 4.34
C TRP A 232 0.22 -0.09 4.49
N GLU A 233 0.21 -1.05 5.43
CA GLU A 233 -0.86 -2.06 5.57
C GLU A 233 -2.28 -1.48 5.69
N TYR A 234 -2.38 -0.21 6.08
CA TYR A 234 -3.64 0.54 6.10
C TYR A 234 -4.35 0.58 4.75
N TRP A 235 -3.66 0.41 3.62
CA TRP A 235 -4.31 0.32 2.30
C TRP A 235 -5.40 -0.76 2.24
N ARG A 236 -5.30 -1.82 3.06
CA ARG A 236 -6.32 -2.87 3.15
C ARG A 236 -7.69 -2.33 3.62
N TYR A 237 -7.74 -1.16 4.26
CA TYR A 237 -8.98 -0.48 4.65
C TYR A 237 -9.76 0.03 3.44
N PHE A 238 -9.11 0.22 2.28
CA PHE A 238 -9.76 0.67 1.06
C PHE A 238 -10.35 -0.49 0.23
N SER A 239 -10.07 -1.75 0.61
CA SER A 239 -10.59 -2.92 -0.09
C SER A 239 -12.00 -3.28 0.39
N VAL A 240 -12.97 -3.22 -0.52
CA VAL A 240 -14.36 -3.65 -0.27
C VAL A 240 -14.40 -5.12 0.17
N ILE A 241 -13.64 -6.00 -0.50
CA ILE A 241 -13.56 -7.44 -0.14
C ILE A 241 -13.08 -7.63 1.29
N ASN A 242 -12.02 -6.91 1.69
CA ASN A 242 -11.50 -7.01 3.04
C ASN A 242 -12.52 -6.51 4.08
N ALA A 243 -13.21 -5.39 3.79
CA ALA A 243 -14.25 -4.85 4.65
C ALA A 243 -15.43 -5.85 4.84
N VAL A 244 -15.87 -6.51 3.76
CA VAL A 244 -16.88 -7.58 3.82
C VAL A 244 -16.37 -8.79 4.61
N SER A 245 -15.12 -9.18 4.39
CA SER A 245 -14.51 -10.35 5.04
C SER A 245 -14.40 -10.19 6.55
N ILE A 246 -14.22 -8.96 7.04
CA ILE A 246 -14.22 -8.64 8.47
C ILE A 246 -15.65 -8.39 8.99
N GLY A 247 -16.62 -8.19 8.08
CA GLY A 247 -18.01 -7.86 8.42
C GLY A 247 -18.16 -6.43 8.97
N ASN A 248 -17.38 -5.47 8.45
CA ASN A 248 -17.47 -4.06 8.81
C ASN A 248 -18.42 -3.33 7.86
N TYR A 249 -19.70 -3.27 8.24
CA TYR A 249 -20.76 -2.69 7.40
C TYR A 249 -20.52 -1.23 7.04
N ASP A 250 -20.17 -0.39 8.03
CA ASP A 250 -19.96 1.04 7.82
C ASP A 250 -18.83 1.32 6.83
N ARG A 251 -17.76 0.53 6.89
CA ARG A 251 -16.65 0.63 5.93
C ARG A 251 -17.07 0.21 4.53
N VAL A 252 -17.83 -0.88 4.39
CA VAL A 252 -18.37 -1.31 3.08
C VAL A 252 -19.28 -0.23 2.50
N MET A 253 -20.21 0.30 3.31
CA MET A 253 -21.10 1.38 2.92
C MET A 253 -20.33 2.61 2.47
N THR A 254 -19.33 3.04 3.25
CA THR A 254 -18.51 4.20 2.92
C THR A 254 -17.74 3.99 1.62
N LEU A 255 -17.06 2.85 1.45
CA LEU A 255 -16.34 2.54 0.21
C LEU A 255 -17.25 2.54 -1.01
N LEU A 256 -18.42 1.89 -0.89
CA LEU A 256 -19.39 1.85 -1.98
C LEU A 256 -19.92 3.24 -2.29
N LYS A 257 -20.30 4.05 -1.29
CA LYS A 257 -20.74 5.45 -1.46
C LYS A 257 -19.74 6.26 -2.26
N TYR A 258 -18.44 6.10 -1.97
CA TYR A 258 -17.33 6.76 -2.66
C TYR A 258 -16.97 6.13 -4.02
N GLY A 259 -17.70 5.11 -4.48
CA GLY A 259 -17.54 4.53 -5.81
C GLY A 259 -16.39 3.53 -5.94
N PHE A 260 -15.86 3.01 -4.82
CA PHE A 260 -14.76 2.05 -4.86
C PHE A 260 -15.18 0.75 -5.58
N GLU A 261 -14.25 0.20 -6.35
CA GLU A 261 -14.49 -1.07 -7.03
C GLU A 261 -14.58 -2.22 -6.03
N ILE A 262 -15.65 -2.99 -6.17
CA ILE A 262 -15.88 -4.17 -5.33
C ILE A 262 -14.75 -5.19 -5.51
N VAL A 263 -14.38 -5.47 -6.76
CA VAL A 263 -13.21 -6.28 -7.11
C VAL A 263 -12.44 -5.60 -8.24
N PRO A 264 -11.28 -4.99 -7.93
CA PRO A 264 -10.42 -4.40 -8.94
C PRO A 264 -9.97 -5.44 -9.96
N GLU A 265 -9.82 -5.03 -11.22
CA GLU A 265 -9.48 -5.90 -12.35
C GLU A 265 -8.24 -6.78 -12.07
N ARG A 266 -7.22 -6.20 -11.45
CA ARG A 266 -5.97 -6.90 -11.13
C ARG A 266 -6.14 -7.99 -10.09
N VAL A 267 -7.00 -7.74 -9.10
CA VAL A 267 -7.34 -8.74 -8.08
C VAL A 267 -8.09 -9.90 -8.75
N MET A 268 -8.99 -9.58 -9.69
CA MET A 268 -9.71 -10.58 -10.48
C MET A 268 -8.76 -11.44 -11.31
N LYS A 269 -7.79 -10.84 -12.01
CA LYS A 269 -6.77 -11.58 -12.80
C LYS A 269 -5.92 -12.51 -11.93
N ARG A 270 -5.53 -12.08 -10.73
CA ARG A 270 -4.75 -12.92 -9.78
C ARG A 270 -5.54 -14.11 -9.25
N SER A 271 -6.88 -14.02 -9.19
CA SER A 271 -7.73 -15.13 -8.73
C SER A 271 -7.75 -16.34 -9.69
N GLY A 272 -7.40 -16.12 -10.97
CA GLY A 272 -7.40 -17.12 -12.05
C GLY A 272 -6.08 -17.85 -12.28
N HIS A 273 -5.14 -17.88 -11.32
CA HIS A 273 -3.86 -18.61 -11.45
C HIS A 273 -2.99 -18.26 -12.67
N GLY A 274 -3.28 -17.18 -13.40
CA GLY A 274 -2.61 -16.89 -14.66
C GLY A 274 -2.94 -17.88 -15.79
N PHE A 275 -3.98 -18.72 -15.64
CA PHE A 275 -4.44 -19.55 -16.75
C PHE A 275 -5.21 -18.66 -17.74
N PRO A 276 -4.74 -18.51 -18.99
CA PRO A 276 -5.51 -17.79 -20.01
C PRO A 276 -6.85 -18.52 -20.20
N LEU A 277 -7.94 -17.80 -20.50
CA LEU A 277 -9.30 -18.34 -20.72
C LEU A 277 -10.18 -18.61 -19.48
N ILE A 278 -9.70 -18.51 -18.24
CA ILE A 278 -10.61 -18.66 -17.07
C ILE A 278 -11.75 -17.63 -17.09
N GLU A 279 -11.50 -16.46 -17.70
CA GLU A 279 -12.51 -15.40 -17.82
C GLU A 279 -13.67 -15.78 -18.75
N GLU A 280 -13.41 -16.68 -19.69
CA GLU A 280 -14.41 -17.21 -20.64
C GLU A 280 -15.25 -18.32 -20.00
N VAL A 281 -14.68 -19.02 -18.99
CA VAL A 281 -15.32 -20.15 -18.32
C VAL A 281 -16.13 -19.73 -17.10
N ILE A 282 -15.55 -18.87 -16.24
CA ILE A 282 -16.23 -18.39 -15.04
C ILE A 282 -16.52 -16.89 -15.18
N PRO A 283 -17.81 -16.50 -15.26
CA PRO A 283 -18.19 -15.11 -15.35
C PRO A 283 -17.63 -14.27 -14.19
N ARG A 284 -17.34 -12.98 -14.45
CA ARG A 284 -16.76 -12.07 -13.45
C ARG A 284 -17.49 -12.10 -12.11
N THR A 285 -18.82 -12.08 -12.11
CA THR A 285 -19.64 -12.07 -10.90
C THR A 285 -19.48 -13.36 -10.08
N HIS A 286 -19.28 -14.50 -10.74
CA HIS A 286 -19.04 -15.79 -10.07
C HIS A 286 -17.67 -15.81 -9.40
N ARG A 287 -16.62 -15.36 -10.12
CA ARG A 287 -15.27 -15.20 -9.55
C ARG A 287 -15.27 -14.24 -8.36
N MET A 288 -16.03 -13.15 -8.43
CA MET A 288 -16.22 -12.23 -7.30
C MET A 288 -16.81 -12.94 -6.08
N ILE A 289 -17.87 -13.75 -6.25
CA ILE A 289 -18.47 -14.53 -5.16
C ILE A 289 -17.42 -15.44 -4.52
N LEU A 290 -16.72 -16.25 -5.34
CA LEU A 290 -15.71 -17.20 -4.86
C LEU A 290 -14.59 -16.50 -4.10
N LEU A 291 -14.11 -15.36 -4.62
CA LEU A 291 -13.07 -14.56 -3.98
C LEU A 291 -13.52 -13.99 -2.63
N MET A 292 -14.76 -13.51 -2.52
CA MET A 292 -15.32 -13.02 -1.26
C MET A 292 -15.48 -14.13 -0.24
N MET A 293 -16.02 -15.29 -0.64
CA MET A 293 -16.19 -16.44 0.26
C MET A 293 -14.84 -16.97 0.75
N SER A 294 -13.85 -17.03 -0.13
CA SER A 294 -12.46 -17.36 0.22
C SER A 294 -11.86 -16.39 1.23
N SER A 295 -12.10 -15.09 1.04
CA SER A 295 -11.60 -14.03 1.93
C SER A 295 -12.30 -14.07 3.31
N ILE A 296 -13.62 -14.26 3.34
CA ILE A 296 -14.41 -14.49 4.57
C ILE A 296 -13.88 -15.72 5.31
N ARG A 297 -13.73 -16.86 4.63
CA ARG A 297 -13.20 -18.09 5.24
C ARG A 297 -11.80 -17.88 5.83
N SER A 298 -10.94 -17.16 5.11
CA SER A 298 -9.58 -16.86 5.57
C SER A 298 -9.55 -16.01 6.84
N VAL A 299 -10.44 -15.02 6.95
CA VAL A 299 -10.58 -14.22 8.18
C VAL A 299 -11.15 -15.07 9.31
N ASN A 300 -12.21 -15.84 9.06
CA ASN A 300 -12.81 -16.72 10.06
C ASN A 300 -11.80 -17.74 10.59
N LEU A 301 -10.97 -18.32 9.71
CA LEU A 301 -9.86 -19.22 10.10
C LEU A 301 -8.83 -18.55 11.01
N LYS A 302 -8.48 -17.27 10.75
CA LYS A 302 -7.54 -16.54 11.61
C LYS A 302 -8.12 -16.26 12.99
N VAL A 303 -9.41 -15.90 13.06
CA VAL A 303 -10.12 -15.69 14.32
C VAL A 303 -10.29 -17.01 15.09
N LEU A 304 -10.63 -18.11 14.41
CA LEU A 304 -10.78 -19.43 15.02
C LEU A 304 -9.45 -20.06 15.46
N ARG A 305 -8.31 -19.75 14.82
CA ARG A 305 -7.00 -20.18 15.35
C ARG A 305 -6.70 -19.61 16.74
N CYS A 306 -7.42 -18.56 17.16
CA CYS A 306 -7.38 -18.05 18.52
C CYS A 306 -8.36 -18.79 19.47
N VAL A 307 -9.22 -19.68 18.98
CA VAL A 307 -10.27 -20.36 19.76
C VAL A 307 -10.34 -21.87 19.39
N PRO A 308 -9.96 -22.80 20.27
CA PRO A 308 -9.95 -24.23 19.96
C PRO A 308 -11.38 -24.76 19.84
N THR A 309 -11.94 -24.77 18.62
CA THR A 309 -13.28 -25.31 18.35
C THR A 309 -13.33 -26.15 17.07
N TYR A 310 -14.26 -27.11 17.07
CA TYR A 310 -14.46 -28.16 16.08
C TYR A 310 -14.79 -27.64 14.66
N ASN A 311 -14.37 -28.41 13.65
CA ASN A 311 -14.33 -28.15 12.20
C ASN A 311 -15.59 -27.57 11.50
N ASN A 312 -16.75 -27.53 12.14
CA ASN A 312 -18.02 -27.17 11.47
C ASN A 312 -18.22 -25.66 11.22
N GLY A 313 -17.46 -24.77 11.88
CA GLY A 313 -17.57 -23.32 11.70
C GLY A 313 -16.98 -22.76 10.39
N LEU A 314 -16.21 -23.57 9.65
CA LEU A 314 -15.36 -23.11 8.55
C LEU A 314 -16.09 -22.79 7.25
N SER A 315 -17.34 -23.24 7.11
CA SER A 315 -18.16 -23.06 5.90
C SER A 315 -19.37 -22.15 6.16
N THR A 316 -19.28 -21.25 7.16
CA THR A 316 -20.33 -20.26 7.44
C THR A 316 -19.79 -18.84 7.52
N ALA A 317 -20.54 -17.89 6.96
CA ALA A 317 -20.32 -16.47 7.15
C ALA A 317 -21.10 -15.98 8.38
N ALA A 318 -20.50 -15.09 9.16
CA ALA A 318 -21.14 -14.41 10.29
C ALA A 318 -22.26 -13.47 9.79
N SER A 319 -23.18 -13.10 10.69
CA SER A 319 -24.35 -12.27 10.34
C SER A 319 -23.95 -10.92 9.71
N ASN A 320 -22.95 -10.25 10.27
CA ASN A 320 -22.40 -8.99 9.76
C ASN A 320 -21.75 -9.15 8.38
N GLN A 321 -21.03 -10.25 8.13
CA GLN A 321 -20.46 -10.56 6.81
C GLN A 321 -21.56 -10.78 5.77
N LYS A 322 -22.64 -11.48 6.13
CA LYS A 322 -23.82 -11.66 5.26
C LYS A 322 -24.47 -10.33 4.92
N GLU A 323 -24.60 -9.42 5.88
CA GLU A 323 -25.19 -8.11 5.65
C GLU A 323 -24.32 -7.23 4.75
N CYS A 324 -23.01 -7.24 4.96
CA CYS A 324 -22.05 -6.61 4.07
C CYS A 324 -22.15 -7.16 2.64
N PHE A 325 -22.32 -8.47 2.49
CA PHE A 325 -22.48 -9.11 1.18
C PHE A 325 -23.79 -8.70 0.48
N ARG A 326 -24.90 -8.58 1.22
CA ARG A 326 -26.17 -8.04 0.66
C ARG A 326 -26.02 -6.61 0.21
N LEU A 327 -25.31 -5.78 0.97
CA LEU A 327 -25.04 -4.40 0.62
C LEU A 327 -24.25 -4.28 -0.69
N ILE A 328 -23.25 -5.14 -0.93
CA ILE A 328 -22.58 -5.23 -2.23
C ILE A 328 -23.56 -5.48 -3.36
N TRP A 329 -24.53 -6.38 -3.14
CA TRP A 329 -25.50 -6.75 -4.16
C TRP A 329 -26.50 -5.61 -4.48
N ARG A 330 -26.65 -4.65 -3.57
CA ARG A 330 -27.36 -3.39 -3.84
C ARG A 330 -26.54 -2.46 -4.76
N ALA A 331 -25.22 -2.57 -4.79
CA ALA A 331 -24.36 -1.68 -5.58
C ALA A 331 -24.12 -2.15 -7.03
N ILE A 332 -24.48 -3.39 -7.38
CA ILE A 332 -24.22 -3.96 -8.72
C ILE A 332 -25.49 -4.22 -9.53
N PRO A 333 -25.47 -4.11 -10.87
CA PRO A 333 -26.67 -4.28 -11.67
C PRO A 333 -27.14 -5.75 -11.79
N GLN A 334 -26.28 -6.73 -11.49
CA GLN A 334 -26.60 -8.15 -11.68
C GLN A 334 -27.59 -8.69 -10.61
N PRO A 335 -28.52 -9.58 -10.99
CA PRO A 335 -29.32 -10.34 -10.03
C PRO A 335 -28.42 -11.32 -9.23
N PHE A 336 -28.99 -11.93 -8.19
CA PHE A 336 -28.29 -13.02 -7.48
C PHE A 336 -28.03 -14.17 -8.45
N ILE A 337 -26.89 -14.83 -8.26
CA ILE A 337 -26.51 -16.01 -9.06
C ILE A 337 -27.17 -17.24 -8.43
N GLN A 338 -27.77 -18.11 -9.26
CA GLN A 338 -28.31 -19.38 -8.80
C GLN A 338 -27.17 -20.31 -8.38
N CYS A 339 -27.36 -21.10 -7.33
CA CYS A 339 -26.30 -21.97 -6.84
C CYS A 339 -25.91 -23.01 -7.88
N GLU A 340 -26.89 -23.53 -8.61
CA GLU A 340 -26.72 -24.51 -9.68
C GLU A 340 -25.89 -23.91 -10.83
N GLU A 341 -26.15 -22.65 -11.21
CA GLU A 341 -25.35 -21.91 -12.21
C GLU A 341 -23.89 -21.78 -11.76
N LEU A 342 -23.67 -21.49 -10.48
CA LEU A 342 -22.32 -21.38 -9.91
C LEU A 342 -21.60 -22.72 -9.84
N GLU A 343 -22.29 -23.79 -9.42
CA GLU A 343 -21.75 -25.15 -9.35
C GLU A 343 -21.35 -25.66 -10.74
N SER A 344 -22.23 -25.52 -11.75
CA SER A 344 -21.92 -25.92 -13.12
C SER A 344 -20.70 -25.18 -13.68
N ASN A 345 -20.54 -23.89 -13.39
CA ASN A 345 -19.37 -23.12 -13.84
C ASN A 345 -18.06 -23.56 -13.13
N ILE A 346 -18.13 -24.01 -11.88
CA ILE A 346 -16.99 -24.58 -11.15
C ILE A 346 -16.59 -25.93 -11.74
N GLU A 347 -17.57 -26.78 -12.09
CA GLU A 347 -17.33 -28.06 -12.75
C GLU A 347 -16.72 -27.87 -14.14
N LEU A 348 -17.23 -26.90 -14.92
CA LEU A 348 -16.70 -26.55 -16.23
C LEU A 348 -15.25 -26.06 -16.14
N GLU A 349 -14.92 -25.20 -15.18
CA GLU A 349 -13.54 -24.78 -14.90
C GLU A 349 -12.65 -25.98 -14.61
N ASN A 350 -13.08 -26.89 -13.73
CA ASN A 350 -12.28 -28.05 -13.36
C ASN A 350 -12.03 -28.98 -14.55
N SER A 351 -13.06 -29.25 -15.35
CA SER A 351 -12.94 -30.04 -16.58
C SER A 351 -11.99 -29.40 -17.59
N LEU A 352 -12.10 -28.09 -17.80
CA LEU A 352 -11.23 -27.36 -18.73
C LEU A 352 -9.77 -27.36 -18.27
N LEU A 353 -9.53 -27.13 -16.97
CA LEU A 353 -8.18 -27.23 -16.41
C LEU A 353 -7.61 -28.65 -16.54
N ALA A 354 -8.42 -29.68 -16.28
CA ALA A 354 -8.01 -31.08 -16.43
C ALA A 354 -7.65 -31.43 -17.89
N GLN A 355 -8.44 -30.97 -18.86
CA GLN A 355 -8.17 -31.15 -20.30
C GLN A 355 -6.84 -30.50 -20.73
N ASN A 356 -6.45 -29.41 -20.08
CA ASN A 356 -5.19 -28.71 -20.34
C ASN A 356 -4.03 -29.20 -19.45
N GLY A 357 -4.16 -30.36 -18.81
CA GLY A 357 -3.11 -30.95 -17.96
C GLY A 357 -2.90 -30.24 -16.61
N VAL A 358 -3.80 -29.34 -16.22
CA VAL A 358 -3.74 -28.61 -14.95
C VAL A 358 -4.68 -29.26 -13.94
N LEU A 359 -4.24 -30.36 -13.33
CA LEU A 359 -5.02 -31.02 -12.28
C LEU A 359 -4.84 -30.31 -10.93
N ARG A 360 -5.90 -29.64 -10.45
CA ARG A 360 -5.93 -28.97 -9.13
C ARG A 360 -7.17 -29.38 -8.33
N PRO A 361 -7.27 -30.65 -7.89
CA PRO A 361 -8.45 -31.15 -7.16
C PRO A 361 -8.74 -30.35 -5.89
N LYS A 362 -7.69 -29.80 -5.24
CA LYS A 362 -7.85 -28.92 -4.08
C LYS A 362 -8.65 -27.65 -4.40
N ARG A 363 -8.43 -27.01 -5.55
CA ARG A 363 -9.16 -25.80 -5.97
C ARG A 363 -10.63 -26.10 -6.21
N PHE A 364 -10.93 -27.18 -6.92
CA PHE A 364 -12.30 -27.62 -7.15
C PHE A 364 -13.03 -27.82 -5.81
N ASN A 365 -12.42 -28.56 -4.89
CA ASN A 365 -12.99 -28.78 -3.56
C ASN A 365 -13.19 -27.46 -2.78
N GLU A 366 -12.22 -26.53 -2.84
CA GLU A 366 -12.34 -25.21 -2.20
C GLU A 366 -13.47 -24.38 -2.81
N ASN A 367 -13.58 -24.32 -4.14
CA ASN A 367 -14.63 -23.58 -4.84
C ASN A 367 -16.02 -24.17 -4.55
N THR A 368 -16.14 -25.49 -4.49
CA THR A 368 -17.38 -26.18 -4.08
C THR A 368 -17.78 -25.81 -2.66
N GLU A 369 -16.82 -25.73 -1.72
CA GLU A 369 -17.09 -25.24 -0.37
C GLU A 369 -17.49 -23.75 -0.35
N PHE A 370 -16.87 -22.91 -1.18
CA PHE A 370 -17.25 -21.51 -1.32
C PHE A 370 -18.67 -21.35 -1.90
N CYS A 371 -19.08 -22.22 -2.83
CA CYS A 371 -20.45 -22.23 -3.32
C CYS A 371 -21.45 -22.55 -2.20
N LYS A 372 -21.17 -23.56 -1.37
CA LYS A 372 -22.00 -23.88 -0.19
C LYS A 372 -22.07 -22.71 0.80
N MET A 373 -20.94 -22.01 1.01
CA MET A 373 -20.91 -20.78 1.83
C MET A 373 -21.82 -19.70 1.25
N TYR A 374 -21.76 -19.45 -0.06
CA TYR A 374 -22.62 -18.50 -0.75
C TYR A 374 -24.11 -18.86 -0.59
N LYS A 375 -24.48 -20.12 -0.83
CA LYS A 375 -25.85 -20.65 -0.61
C LYS A 375 -26.38 -20.32 0.78
N ASN A 376 -25.53 -20.44 1.79
CA ASN A 376 -25.86 -20.12 3.18
C ASN A 376 -25.97 -18.61 3.49
N CYS A 377 -25.36 -17.76 2.66
CA CYS A 377 -25.45 -16.29 2.77
C CYS A 377 -26.75 -15.76 2.18
N VAL A 378 -27.19 -16.34 1.05
CA VAL A 378 -28.31 -15.83 0.24
C VAL A 378 -29.54 -16.75 0.24
N ARG A 379 -29.72 -17.56 1.30
CA ARG A 379 -30.68 -18.69 1.40
C ARG A 379 -32.02 -18.59 0.67
N ASN A 380 -32.66 -17.41 0.59
CA ASN A 380 -33.94 -17.23 -0.09
C ASN A 380 -33.81 -16.71 -1.53
N CYS A 381 -32.74 -16.00 -1.85
CA CYS A 381 -32.51 -15.38 -3.16
C CYS A 381 -31.87 -16.34 -4.18
N ALA A 382 -31.21 -17.40 -3.71
CA ALA A 382 -30.54 -18.37 -4.59
C ALA A 382 -31.50 -19.30 -5.34
N TRP A 383 -32.76 -19.41 -4.91
CA TRP A 383 -33.75 -20.35 -5.46
C TRP A 383 -34.81 -19.69 -6.35
N ILE A 384 -34.83 -18.35 -6.42
CA ILE A 384 -35.81 -17.63 -7.23
C ILE A 384 -35.35 -17.68 -8.69
N THR A 385 -36.30 -17.86 -9.61
CA THR A 385 -36.06 -17.80 -11.06
C THR A 385 -35.34 -16.49 -11.40
N LYS A 386 -34.25 -16.59 -12.18
CA LYS A 386 -33.42 -15.45 -12.59
C LYS A 386 -34.28 -14.41 -13.32
N ALA A 387 -34.67 -13.37 -12.61
CA ALA A 387 -35.34 -12.21 -13.18
C ALA A 387 -34.35 -11.04 -13.31
N PRO A 388 -34.47 -10.21 -14.36
CA PRO A 388 -33.73 -8.96 -14.41
C PRO A 388 -34.06 -8.10 -13.18
N ARG A 389 -33.09 -7.31 -12.71
CA ARG A 389 -33.32 -6.33 -11.66
C ARG A 389 -34.34 -5.28 -12.15
N SER A 390 -35.05 -4.66 -11.22
CA SER A 390 -36.00 -3.60 -11.54
C SER A 390 -35.29 -2.45 -12.28
N LEU A 391 -36.03 -1.75 -13.15
CA LEU A 391 -35.52 -0.58 -13.84
C LEU A 391 -34.97 0.46 -12.84
N LYS A 392 -35.65 0.67 -11.71
CA LYS A 392 -35.21 1.52 -10.59
C LYS A 392 -33.76 1.18 -10.16
N HIS A 393 -33.46 -0.10 -9.99
CA HIS A 393 -32.14 -0.58 -9.58
C HIS A 393 -31.09 -0.41 -10.67
N LEU A 394 -31.43 -0.74 -11.92
CA LEU A 394 -30.54 -0.55 -13.06
C LEU A 394 -30.20 0.93 -13.27
N SER A 395 -31.19 1.82 -13.15
CA SER A 395 -31.01 3.27 -13.21
C SER A 395 -30.08 3.77 -12.09
N ARG A 396 -30.24 3.29 -10.85
CA ARG A 396 -29.30 3.61 -9.77
C ARG A 396 -27.88 3.22 -10.12
N CYS A 397 -27.66 1.98 -10.56
CA CYS A 397 -26.31 1.51 -10.92
C CYS A 397 -25.71 2.34 -12.08
N ALA A 398 -26.52 2.70 -13.08
CA ALA A 398 -26.09 3.52 -14.21
C ALA A 398 -25.70 4.95 -13.78
N ILE A 399 -26.54 5.62 -12.99
CA ILE A 399 -26.26 6.97 -12.46
C ILE A 399 -24.99 6.96 -11.61
N ARG A 400 -24.89 6.02 -10.67
CA ARG A 400 -23.70 5.88 -9.81
C ARG A 400 -22.44 5.60 -10.62
N LYS A 401 -22.52 4.77 -11.67
CA LYS A 401 -21.39 4.51 -12.57
C LYS A 401 -20.92 5.80 -13.26
N SER A 402 -21.84 6.59 -13.81
CA SER A 402 -21.52 7.87 -14.45
C SER A 402 -20.92 8.89 -13.47
N LEU A 403 -21.46 8.97 -12.25
CA LEU A 403 -20.90 9.82 -11.19
C LEU A 403 -19.51 9.35 -10.74
N LYS A 404 -19.26 8.03 -10.66
CA LYS A 404 -17.94 7.47 -10.37
C LYS A 404 -16.93 7.85 -11.46
N GLU A 405 -17.29 7.65 -12.73
CA GLU A 405 -16.42 7.93 -13.88
C GLU A 405 -16.03 9.41 -13.99
N SER A 406 -16.87 10.29 -13.44
CA SER A 406 -16.62 11.73 -13.34
C SER A 406 -16.05 12.19 -11.99
N TRP A 407 -15.65 11.26 -11.10
CA TRP A 407 -15.13 11.53 -9.76
C TRP A 407 -16.06 12.37 -8.86
N ASN A 408 -17.36 12.31 -9.14
CA ASN A 408 -18.37 13.07 -8.43
C ASN A 408 -19.03 12.27 -7.30
N LEU A 409 -18.78 10.97 -7.12
CA LEU A 409 -19.30 10.26 -5.94
C LEU A 409 -18.52 10.63 -4.67
N PRO A 410 -19.17 10.79 -3.50
CA PRO A 410 -20.63 10.80 -3.30
C PRO A 410 -21.28 12.18 -3.55
N HIS A 411 -20.50 13.26 -3.57
CA HIS A 411 -20.98 14.66 -3.51
C HIS A 411 -21.87 15.11 -4.67
N GLY A 412 -21.75 14.50 -5.84
CA GLY A 412 -22.52 14.79 -7.03
C GLY A 412 -23.95 14.30 -6.95
N ILE A 413 -24.29 13.39 -6.03
CA ILE A 413 -25.68 12.92 -5.85
C ILE A 413 -26.58 14.09 -5.43
N SER A 414 -26.14 14.90 -4.45
CA SER A 414 -26.92 16.07 -3.99
C SER A 414 -26.99 17.19 -5.03
N GLN A 415 -26.10 17.19 -6.02
CA GLN A 415 -26.12 18.16 -7.12
C GLN A 415 -27.18 17.82 -8.19
N LEU A 416 -27.70 16.59 -8.19
CA LEU A 416 -28.76 16.18 -9.13
C LEU A 416 -30.13 16.77 -8.78
N SER A 417 -30.26 17.46 -7.63
CA SER A 417 -31.53 18.08 -7.17
C SER A 417 -32.70 17.10 -7.13
N LEU A 418 -32.44 15.87 -6.69
CA LEU A 418 -33.45 14.82 -6.62
C LEU A 418 -34.24 14.91 -5.31
N PRO A 419 -35.48 14.38 -5.25
CA PRO A 419 -36.15 14.14 -3.99
C PRO A 419 -35.27 13.33 -3.03
N LYS A 420 -35.26 13.69 -1.75
CA LYS A 420 -34.40 13.08 -0.71
C LYS A 420 -34.45 11.55 -0.66
N THR A 421 -35.61 10.96 -0.93
CA THR A 421 -35.77 9.49 -1.00
C THR A 421 -34.99 8.86 -2.15
N LEU A 422 -34.89 9.53 -3.30
CA LEU A 422 -34.07 9.07 -4.42
C LEU A 422 -32.58 9.30 -4.16
N GLU A 423 -32.21 10.40 -3.49
CA GLU A 423 -30.83 10.62 -3.04
C GLU A 423 -30.37 9.50 -2.10
N GLN A 424 -31.16 9.20 -1.06
CA GLN A 424 -30.89 8.10 -0.12
C GLN A 424 -30.80 6.74 -0.83
N TYR A 425 -31.63 6.51 -1.85
CA TYR A 425 -31.59 5.31 -2.65
C TYR A 425 -30.29 5.21 -3.48
N LEU A 426 -29.89 6.32 -4.11
CA LEU A 426 -28.62 6.43 -4.83
C LEU A 426 -27.43 6.29 -3.87
N ASP A 427 -27.51 6.79 -2.64
CA ASP A 427 -26.49 6.66 -1.60
C ASP A 427 -26.44 5.28 -0.93
N LEU A 428 -27.28 4.33 -1.36
CA LEU A 428 -27.36 2.96 -0.85
C LEU A 428 -27.90 2.86 0.59
N GLU A 429 -28.46 3.94 1.15
CA GLU A 429 -29.00 3.96 2.52
C GLU A 429 -30.30 3.17 2.64
N ILE A 430 -31.07 3.11 1.56
CA ILE A 430 -32.34 2.38 1.47
C ILE A 430 -32.38 1.48 0.23
N GLU A 431 -33.34 0.52 0.21
CA GLU A 431 -33.51 -0.50 -0.84
C GLU A 431 -34.51 -0.13 -1.95
#